data_AF-A0A259ZWP0-F1
#
_entry.id   AF-A0A259ZWP0-F1
#
_cell.length_a   1.000
_cell.length_b   1.000
_cell.length_c   1.000
_cell.angle_alpha   90.00
_cell.angle_beta   90.00
_cell.angle_gamma   90.00
#
_symmetry.space_group_name_H-M   'P 1'
#
loop_
_entity.id
_entity.type
_entity.pdbx_description
1 polymer ?
#
loop_
_entity_poly.entity_id
_entity_poly.type
_entity_poly.pdbx_seq_one_letter_code
_entity_poly.pdbx_strand_id
1 'polypeptide(L)'
;MFGSGRNNMGNFKQIRLFFKNVETDEFRYVSWFQFKEPFDLYWGSGTPVLDYGGQLVKGGSTTETFAIPEDWESMPRVSAKFSYHQSGRMHVQATGSGAARVSDIEMVPPEDIVSPVRIQTLLTKPPAQMEPYTRSLNRGGGRSIVLELPDVLWRSSQYLEFFLSPSGKFEFPRPQLKVPDDFVDRCLQPVSLDEQRDRLLVVRWFPARIPGWDEDEPAPTVSIAPGPTFLQSPGSVTGAAIEPSA
;
A
#
# COMPACT_ATOMS: atom_id res chain seq x y z
N MET A 1 -19.43 -41.45 22.13
CA MET A 1 -19.37 -39.98 22.17
C MET A 1 -18.08 -39.55 21.50
N PHE A 2 -18.14 -39.16 20.22
CA PHE A 2 -17.00 -38.57 19.53
C PHE A 2 -17.31 -37.09 19.36
N GLY A 3 -16.62 -36.27 20.14
CA GLY A 3 -16.72 -34.82 20.08
C GLY A 3 -16.23 -34.34 18.73
N SER A 4 -17.13 -33.72 17.97
CA SER A 4 -16.78 -32.94 16.80
C SER A 4 -15.79 -31.85 17.24
N GLY A 5 -14.53 -32.01 16.88
CA GLY A 5 -13.56 -30.93 16.93
C GLY A 5 -14.05 -29.81 16.03
N ARG A 6 -14.69 -28.80 16.61
CA ARG A 6 -14.84 -27.51 15.93
C ARG A 6 -13.42 -26.99 15.76
N ASN A 7 -12.91 -27.08 14.53
CA ASN A 7 -11.77 -26.30 14.14
C ASN A 7 -12.12 -24.84 14.43
N ASN A 8 -11.48 -24.26 15.45
CA ASN A 8 -11.33 -22.82 15.57
C ASN A 8 -10.45 -22.39 14.38
N MET A 9 -11.03 -22.33 13.17
CA MET A 9 -10.42 -21.69 12.02
C MET A 9 -10.43 -20.20 12.33
N GLY A 10 -9.31 -19.73 12.89
CA GLY A 10 -9.23 -18.43 13.53
C GLY A 10 -9.61 -17.31 12.58
N ASN A 11 -10.59 -16.50 12.98
CA ASN A 11 -10.83 -15.16 12.46
C ASN A 11 -9.54 -14.35 12.68
N PHE A 12 -8.61 -14.34 11.73
CA PHE A 12 -7.42 -13.52 11.80
C PHE A 12 -7.87 -12.05 11.70
N LYS A 13 -7.80 -11.34 12.82
CA LYS A 13 -8.27 -9.95 12.92
C LYS A 13 -7.33 -8.95 12.23
N GLN A 14 -6.13 -9.38 11.80
CA GLN A 14 -5.13 -8.48 11.25
C GLN A 14 -4.11 -9.22 10.35
N ILE A 15 -3.81 -8.62 9.19
CA ILE A 15 -2.66 -8.93 8.34
C ILE A 15 -1.65 -7.80 8.49
N ARG A 16 -0.35 -8.12 8.53
CA ARG A 16 0.73 -7.15 8.57
C ARG A 16 1.74 -7.44 7.47
N LEU A 17 2.19 -6.40 6.79
CA LEU A 17 3.20 -6.47 5.75
C LEU A 17 4.55 -6.00 6.30
N PHE A 18 5.60 -6.75 5.98
CA PHE A 18 6.97 -6.45 6.37
C PHE A 18 7.91 -6.55 5.18
N PHE A 19 8.95 -5.72 5.16
CA PHE A 19 10.17 -6.01 4.41
C PHE A 19 11.10 -6.85 5.28
N LYS A 20 11.87 -7.73 4.64
CA LYS A 20 12.93 -8.54 5.25
C LYS A 20 14.19 -8.42 4.41
N ASN A 21 15.30 -8.01 5.02
CA ASN A 21 16.62 -8.10 4.38
C ASN A 21 17.07 -9.56 4.41
N VAL A 22 17.35 -10.16 3.24
CA VAL A 22 17.69 -11.59 3.15
C VAL A 22 19.09 -11.89 3.66
N GLU A 23 19.99 -10.91 3.66
CA GLU A 23 21.37 -11.03 4.12
C GLU A 23 21.50 -10.86 5.64
N THR A 24 20.71 -9.97 6.25
CA THR A 24 20.80 -9.63 7.68
C THR A 24 19.66 -10.15 8.54
N ASP A 25 18.61 -10.73 7.93
CA ASP A 25 17.36 -11.17 8.60
C ASP A 25 16.63 -10.03 9.34
N GLU A 26 16.91 -8.77 8.97
CA GLU A 26 16.26 -7.61 9.56
C GLU A 26 14.85 -7.38 9.00
N PHE A 27 13.92 -6.99 9.87
CA PHE A 27 12.54 -6.70 9.48
C PHE A 27 12.20 -5.20 9.58
N ARG A 28 11.37 -4.71 8.66
CA ARG A 28 10.77 -3.37 8.67
C ARG A 28 9.27 -3.45 8.46
N TYR A 29 8.51 -2.70 9.25
CA TYR A 29 7.05 -2.75 9.23
C TYR A 29 6.45 -1.77 8.21
N VAL A 30 5.67 -2.29 7.27
CA VAL A 30 5.24 -1.54 6.07
C VAL A 30 3.79 -1.09 6.18
N SER A 31 2.88 -2.00 6.45
CA SER A 31 1.43 -1.73 6.44
C SER A 31 0.68 -2.78 7.26
N TRP A 32 -0.54 -2.45 7.68
CA TRP A 32 -1.46 -3.41 8.28
C TRP A 32 -2.85 -3.31 7.68
N PHE A 33 -3.56 -4.42 7.73
CA PHE A 33 -4.93 -4.58 7.28
C PHE A 33 -5.71 -5.31 8.36
N GLN A 34 -6.93 -4.90 8.63
CA GLN A 34 -7.82 -5.52 9.60
C GLN A 34 -9.21 -5.60 8.98
N PHE A 35 -9.72 -6.82 8.89
CA PHE A 35 -11.09 -7.07 8.50
C PHE A 35 -11.97 -7.17 9.73
N LYS A 36 -13.15 -6.54 9.68
CA LYS A 36 -14.23 -6.68 10.66
C LYS A 36 -15.52 -7.04 9.95
N GLU A 37 -16.21 -8.03 10.49
CA GLU A 37 -17.50 -8.47 9.96
C GLU A 37 -18.56 -7.36 10.12
N PRO A 38 -19.53 -7.24 9.19
CA PRO A 38 -19.69 -8.08 8.00
C PRO A 38 -18.77 -7.73 6.82
N PHE A 39 -18.40 -6.46 6.62
CA PHE A 39 -17.54 -6.02 5.51
C PHE A 39 -16.90 -4.66 5.76
N ASP A 40 -16.19 -4.51 6.88
CA ASP A 40 -15.37 -3.34 7.12
C ASP A 40 -13.88 -3.71 7.03
N LEU A 41 -13.17 -3.13 6.07
CA LEU A 41 -11.72 -3.22 5.98
C LEU A 41 -11.08 -1.94 6.52
N TYR A 42 -10.11 -2.09 7.42
CA TYR A 42 -9.30 -0.99 7.94
C TYR A 42 -7.84 -1.23 7.61
N TRP A 43 -7.11 -0.19 7.23
CA TRP A 43 -5.67 -0.31 6.99
C TRP A 43 -4.93 0.99 7.26
N GLY A 44 -3.61 0.90 7.29
CA GLY A 44 -2.73 2.06 7.44
C GLY A 44 -1.27 1.68 7.29
N SER A 45 -0.43 2.67 7.02
CA SER A 45 1.01 2.44 6.93
C SER A 45 1.60 2.14 8.31
N GLY A 46 2.64 1.31 8.34
CA GLY A 46 3.47 1.05 9.51
C GLY A 46 4.42 2.20 9.85
N THR A 47 4.61 3.14 8.91
CA THR A 47 5.42 4.35 9.06
C THR A 47 4.56 5.59 8.79
N PRO A 48 4.75 6.71 9.50
CA PRO A 48 4.08 7.97 9.16
C PRO A 48 4.29 8.37 7.69
N VAL A 49 3.22 8.84 7.05
CA VAL A 49 3.23 9.33 5.66
C VAL A 49 3.32 10.86 5.65
N LEU A 50 3.65 11.47 4.50
CA LEU A 50 3.45 12.92 4.33
C LEU A 50 2.00 13.30 4.61
N ASP A 51 1.75 14.43 5.29
CA ASP A 51 0.43 15.06 5.38
C ASP A 51 0.07 15.70 4.03
N TYR A 52 -0.10 14.84 3.02
CA TYR A 52 -0.30 15.19 1.63
C TYR A 52 -1.19 14.14 0.97
N GLY A 53 -2.29 14.56 0.35
CA GLY A 53 -3.11 13.71 -0.49
C GLY A 53 -2.37 13.41 -1.79
N GLY A 54 -1.61 12.31 -1.82
CA GLY A 54 -0.78 11.93 -2.96
C GLY A 54 -1.51 12.05 -4.30
N GLN A 55 -0.87 12.68 -5.28
CA GLN A 55 -1.45 12.92 -6.60
C GLN A 55 -0.62 12.27 -7.70
N LEU A 56 -1.31 11.76 -8.72
CA LEU A 56 -0.72 11.35 -9.98
C LEU A 56 -1.00 12.45 -11.01
N VAL A 57 0.06 12.99 -11.60
CA VAL A 57 -0.04 14.03 -12.62
C VAL A 57 0.22 13.43 -13.99
N LYS A 58 -0.54 13.88 -15.01
CA LYS A 58 -0.31 13.49 -16.41
C LYS A 58 1.01 14.11 -16.88
N GLY A 59 2.03 13.29 -17.13
CA GLY A 59 3.35 13.72 -17.57
C GLY A 59 3.41 14.03 -19.07
N GLY A 60 2.49 14.84 -19.60
CA GLY A 60 2.46 15.27 -21.01
C GLY A 60 2.32 14.16 -22.08
N SER A 61 2.18 12.89 -21.69
CA SER A 61 2.04 11.70 -22.55
C SER A 61 1.14 10.64 -21.90
N THR A 62 1.16 9.38 -22.35
CA THR A 62 0.46 8.23 -21.73
C THR A 62 1.01 7.85 -20.35
N THR A 63 1.96 8.61 -19.80
CA THR A 63 2.63 8.34 -18.53
C THR A 63 2.09 9.18 -17.39
N GLU A 64 1.77 8.52 -16.28
CA GLU A 64 1.49 9.18 -14.99
C GLU A 64 2.78 9.31 -14.20
N THR A 65 2.93 10.45 -13.54
CA THR A 65 4.08 10.77 -12.69
C THR A 65 3.58 11.00 -11.28
N PHE A 66 4.33 10.49 -10.31
CA PHE A 66 4.05 10.78 -8.91
C PHE A 66 4.53 12.20 -8.57
N ALA A 67 3.61 13.07 -8.18
CA ALA A 67 3.97 14.41 -7.74
C ALA A 67 4.35 14.39 -6.24
N ILE A 68 5.63 14.60 -5.94
CA ILE A 68 6.10 14.90 -4.58
C ILE A 68 6.18 16.43 -4.43
N PRO A 69 5.58 17.04 -3.40
CA PRO A 69 5.69 18.48 -3.15
C PRO A 69 7.15 18.92 -2.98
N GLU A 70 7.54 20.10 -3.48
CA GLU A 70 8.92 20.60 -3.34
C GLU A 70 9.34 20.79 -1.86
N ASP A 71 8.40 21.14 -0.99
CA ASP A 71 8.59 21.43 0.43
C ASP A 71 8.39 20.21 1.36
N TRP A 72 8.37 19.00 0.79
CA TRP A 72 8.05 17.74 1.49
C TRP A 72 8.92 17.49 2.74
N GLU A 73 10.14 18.02 2.78
CA GLU A 73 11.05 17.91 3.93
C GLU A 73 10.47 18.54 5.20
N SER A 74 9.82 19.68 5.02
CA SER A 74 9.22 20.47 6.10
C SER A 74 7.80 20.03 6.44
N MET A 75 7.20 19.18 5.59
CA MET A 75 5.83 18.72 5.78
C MET A 75 5.69 17.80 7.00
N PRO A 76 4.62 17.97 7.79
CA PRO A 76 4.31 17.07 8.90
C PRO A 76 4.18 15.62 8.43
N ARG A 77 4.65 14.70 9.30
CA ARG A 77 4.45 13.27 9.11
C ARG A 77 3.30 12.79 9.96
N VAL A 78 2.35 12.12 9.34
CA VAL A 78 1.06 11.79 9.94
C VAL A 78 0.73 10.32 9.83
N SER A 79 -0.01 9.82 10.80
CA SER A 79 -0.59 8.48 10.73
C SER A 79 -1.92 8.58 9.99
N ALA A 80 -1.95 8.07 8.76
CA ALA A 80 -3.18 7.92 7.98
C ALA A 80 -3.78 6.53 8.20
N LYS A 81 -5.05 6.50 8.58
CA LYS A 81 -5.87 5.30 8.71
C LYS A 81 -7.00 5.38 7.70
N PHE A 82 -7.14 4.31 6.94
CA PHE A 82 -8.16 4.15 5.93
C PHE A 82 -9.21 3.18 6.45
N SER A 83 -10.47 3.43 6.11
CA SER A 83 -11.57 2.49 6.33
C SER A 83 -12.42 2.37 5.09
N TYR A 84 -12.79 1.15 4.74
CA TYR A 84 -13.64 0.83 3.61
C TYR A 84 -14.81 0.00 4.10
N HIS A 85 -16.00 0.56 3.98
CA HIS A 85 -17.22 0.02 4.60
C HIS A 85 -18.04 -0.79 3.62
N GLN A 86 -18.93 -1.60 4.17
CA GLN A 86 -19.87 -2.42 3.40
C GLN A 86 -20.65 -1.59 2.36
N SER A 87 -20.94 -0.32 2.64
CA SER A 87 -21.67 0.55 1.72
C SER A 87 -20.92 0.93 0.44
N GLY A 88 -19.63 0.56 0.30
CA GLY A 88 -18.78 1.08 -0.77
C GLY A 88 -18.08 2.40 -0.44
N ARG A 89 -18.31 2.96 0.75
CA ARG A 89 -17.69 4.24 1.13
C ARG A 89 -16.33 4.02 1.78
N MET A 90 -15.32 4.75 1.30
CA MET A 90 -13.99 4.79 1.87
C MET A 90 -13.71 6.14 2.55
N HIS A 91 -13.20 6.09 3.79
CA HIS A 91 -12.77 7.25 4.55
C HIS A 91 -11.25 7.23 4.78
N VAL A 92 -10.65 8.41 4.79
CA VAL A 92 -9.24 8.60 5.19
C VAL A 92 -9.17 9.51 6.40
N GLN A 93 -8.74 8.96 7.53
CA GLN A 93 -8.48 9.71 8.75
C GLN A 93 -6.97 9.91 8.91
N ALA A 94 -6.51 11.15 8.84
CA ALA A 94 -5.14 11.52 9.18
C ALA A 94 -5.11 12.42 10.42
N THR A 95 -4.09 12.20 11.26
CA THR A 95 -3.65 13.17 12.28
C THR A 95 -3.03 14.40 11.60
N GLY A 96 -2.81 15.51 12.32
CA GLY A 96 -2.13 16.69 11.76
C GLY A 96 -3.08 17.75 11.15
N SER A 97 -2.62 18.44 10.10
CA SER A 97 -3.39 19.50 9.42
C SER A 97 -4.59 18.94 8.65
N GLY A 98 -4.51 17.66 8.28
CA GLY A 98 -5.56 16.96 7.56
C GLY A 98 -5.45 17.07 6.05
N ALA A 99 -4.32 17.53 5.51
CA ALA A 99 -4.08 17.57 4.07
C ALA A 99 -3.92 16.17 3.44
N ALA A 100 -3.52 15.16 4.22
CA ALA A 100 -3.62 13.75 3.86
C ALA A 100 -5.05 13.18 3.93
N ARG A 101 -6.03 13.94 4.45
CA ARG A 101 -7.43 13.54 4.38
C ARG A 101 -7.92 13.79 2.96
N VAL A 102 -8.33 12.72 2.31
CA VAL A 102 -9.11 12.81 1.08
C VAL A 102 -10.59 12.86 1.48
N SER A 103 -11.41 13.59 0.74
CA SER A 103 -12.87 13.48 0.87
C SER A 103 -13.30 12.03 0.76
N ASP A 104 -14.46 11.70 1.32
CA ASP A 104 -15.06 10.38 1.16
C ASP A 104 -15.04 9.94 -0.30
N ILE A 105 -14.59 8.71 -0.53
CA ILE A 105 -14.48 8.15 -1.87
C ILE A 105 -15.49 7.02 -1.98
N GLU A 106 -16.34 7.10 -3.00
CA GLU A 106 -17.27 6.04 -3.35
C GLU A 106 -16.53 5.00 -4.20
N MET A 107 -16.52 3.76 -3.71
CA MET A 107 -15.94 2.57 -4.33
C MET A 107 -17.03 1.51 -4.54
N VAL A 108 -16.74 0.49 -5.35
CA VAL A 108 -17.65 -0.64 -5.61
C VAL A 108 -17.83 -1.48 -4.35
N PRO A 109 -19.04 -1.57 -3.75
CA PRO A 109 -19.28 -2.28 -2.49
C PRO A 109 -18.56 -3.63 -2.40
N PRO A 110 -18.01 -4.02 -1.23
CA PRO A 110 -17.17 -5.20 -1.11
C PRO A 110 -17.80 -6.48 -1.66
N GLU A 111 -19.10 -6.66 -1.49
CA GLU A 111 -19.90 -7.78 -2.00
C GLU A 111 -20.00 -7.84 -3.53
N ASP A 112 -19.90 -6.69 -4.21
CA ASP A 112 -20.01 -6.54 -5.66
C ASP A 112 -18.65 -6.59 -6.38
N ILE A 113 -17.55 -6.74 -5.64
CA ILE A 113 -16.21 -6.88 -6.23
C ILE A 113 -16.09 -8.22 -6.95
N VAL A 114 -16.17 -8.19 -8.28
CA VAL A 114 -16.04 -9.35 -9.18
C VAL A 114 -14.68 -9.46 -9.87
N SER A 115 -13.78 -8.51 -9.65
CA SER A 115 -12.40 -8.47 -10.17
C SER A 115 -11.52 -7.62 -9.26
N PRO A 116 -10.17 -7.65 -9.38
CA PRO A 116 -9.29 -6.90 -8.48
C PRO A 116 -9.58 -5.39 -8.50
N VAL A 117 -9.87 -4.82 -7.33
CA VAL A 117 -10.08 -3.39 -7.10
C VAL A 117 -8.95 -2.85 -6.24
N ARG A 118 -8.25 -1.82 -6.72
CA ARG A 118 -7.17 -1.18 -5.95
C ARG A 118 -7.75 -0.40 -4.78
N ILE A 119 -7.18 -0.59 -3.60
CA ILE A 119 -7.58 0.09 -2.36
C ILE A 119 -6.54 1.08 -1.84
N GLN A 120 -5.28 0.99 -2.27
CA GLN A 120 -4.23 1.94 -1.89
C GLN A 120 -3.00 1.77 -2.78
N THR A 121 -2.28 2.87 -2.98
CA THR A 121 -0.91 2.85 -3.46
C THR A 121 0.02 3.46 -2.40
N LEU A 122 1.20 2.90 -2.23
CA LEU A 122 2.20 3.33 -1.28
C LEU A 122 3.57 3.39 -1.96
N LEU A 123 4.20 4.56 -1.90
CA LEU A 123 5.63 4.72 -2.15
C LEU A 123 6.31 4.82 -0.79
N THR A 124 7.18 3.86 -0.46
CA THR A 124 7.91 3.86 0.80
C THR A 124 9.23 4.58 0.63
N LYS A 125 9.74 5.14 1.72
CA LYS A 125 11.19 5.36 1.84
C LYS A 125 11.96 4.03 1.78
N PRO A 126 13.27 4.04 1.53
CA PRO A 126 14.10 2.85 1.58
C PRO A 126 13.92 2.08 2.90
N PRO A 127 13.78 0.74 2.87
CA PRO A 127 13.74 -0.09 4.06
C PRO A 127 14.89 0.17 5.04
N ALA A 128 16.11 0.43 4.54
CA ALA A 128 17.27 0.80 5.34
C ALA A 128 17.03 2.03 6.24
N GLN A 129 16.17 2.97 5.81
CA GLN A 129 15.82 4.20 6.53
C GLN A 129 14.55 4.06 7.40
N MET A 130 13.94 2.88 7.44
CA MET A 130 12.78 2.59 8.29
C MET A 130 13.22 2.10 9.67
N GLU A 131 12.35 2.27 10.68
CA GLU A 131 12.63 1.78 12.03
C GLU A 131 12.69 0.24 12.09
N PRO A 132 13.71 -0.35 12.74
CA PRO A 132 13.80 -1.80 12.94
C PRO A 132 12.58 -2.36 13.67
N TYR A 133 12.03 -3.46 13.16
CA TYR A 133 10.94 -4.18 13.82
C TYR A 133 11.47 -5.39 14.58
N THR A 134 11.49 -5.30 15.92
CA THR A 134 12.06 -6.33 16.81
C THR A 134 11.02 -7.20 17.52
N ARG A 135 9.74 -7.02 17.22
CA ARG A 135 8.63 -7.75 17.86
C ARG A 135 8.25 -8.97 17.02
N SER A 136 7.47 -9.88 17.61
CA SER A 136 6.88 -11.01 16.86
C SER A 136 5.98 -10.52 15.72
N LEU A 137 6.25 -10.98 14.49
CA LEU A 137 5.50 -10.62 13.28
C LEU A 137 4.01 -10.95 13.41
N ASN A 138 3.70 -12.10 14.03
CA ASN A 138 2.35 -12.63 14.21
C ASN A 138 1.72 -12.23 15.56
N ARG A 139 2.26 -11.21 16.24
CA ARG A 139 1.77 -10.75 17.55
C ARG A 139 0.26 -10.49 17.54
N GLY A 140 -0.46 -10.98 18.54
CA GLY A 140 -1.92 -10.82 18.65
C GLY A 140 -2.70 -11.75 17.72
N GLY A 141 -2.10 -12.84 17.25
CA GLY A 141 -2.73 -13.80 16.35
C GLY A 141 -2.98 -13.23 14.95
N GLY A 142 -2.15 -12.28 14.51
CA GLY A 142 -2.20 -11.74 13.15
C GLY A 142 -1.42 -12.62 12.16
N ARG A 143 -1.72 -12.50 10.87
CA ARG A 143 -0.91 -13.07 9.78
C ARG A 143 0.12 -12.05 9.32
N SER A 144 1.28 -12.53 8.87
CA SER A 144 2.31 -11.70 8.27
C SER A 144 2.49 -12.03 6.78
N ILE A 145 2.69 -11.00 5.98
CA ILE A 145 3.23 -11.06 4.62
C ILE A 145 4.64 -10.50 4.71
N VAL A 146 5.62 -11.21 4.17
CA VAL A 146 7.02 -10.81 4.20
C VAL A 146 7.54 -10.68 2.78
N LEU A 147 8.10 -9.50 2.47
CA LEU A 147 8.78 -9.19 1.23
C LEU A 147 10.27 -9.34 1.44
N GLU A 148 10.84 -10.38 0.86
CA GLU A 148 12.26 -10.65 0.95
C GLU A 148 13.03 -9.81 -0.06
N LEU A 149 13.93 -8.96 0.44
CA LEU A 149 14.69 -7.99 -0.32
C LEU A 149 16.20 -8.27 -0.19
N PRO A 150 16.95 -8.38 -1.30
CA PRO A 150 18.40 -8.29 -1.27
C PRO A 150 18.86 -6.88 -0.90
N ASP A 151 20.12 -6.73 -0.46
CA ASP A 151 20.67 -5.46 0.05
C ASP A 151 20.53 -4.30 -0.96
N VAL A 152 20.62 -4.58 -2.26
CA VAL A 152 20.41 -3.59 -3.32
C VAL A 152 19.00 -3.00 -3.25
N LEU A 153 17.98 -3.84 -3.08
CA LEU A 153 16.60 -3.35 -2.96
C LEU A 153 16.33 -2.75 -1.59
N TRP A 154 17.03 -3.21 -0.54
CA TRP A 154 16.92 -2.67 0.82
C TRP A 154 17.24 -1.18 0.93
N ARG A 155 18.08 -0.65 0.03
CA ARG A 155 18.49 0.76 -0.04
C ARG A 155 17.65 1.59 -1.01
N SER A 156 16.78 0.94 -1.78
CA SER A 156 15.88 1.60 -2.73
C SER A 156 14.48 1.80 -2.15
N SER A 157 13.78 2.82 -2.61
CA SER A 157 12.36 3.01 -2.31
C SER A 157 11.51 1.90 -2.94
N GLN A 158 10.39 1.57 -2.31
CA GLN A 158 9.53 0.47 -2.75
C GLN A 158 8.16 1.01 -3.14
N TYR A 159 7.66 0.57 -4.29
CA TYR A 159 6.32 0.88 -4.74
C TYR A 159 5.40 -0.33 -4.51
N LEU A 160 4.26 -0.08 -3.87
CA LEU A 160 3.27 -1.09 -3.54
C LEU A 160 1.88 -0.65 -3.99
N GLU A 161 1.15 -1.57 -4.61
CA GLU A 161 -0.28 -1.43 -4.85
C GLU A 161 -1.02 -2.54 -4.09
N PHE A 162 -2.06 -2.16 -3.38
CA PHE A 162 -2.91 -3.06 -2.61
C PHE A 162 -4.25 -3.20 -3.31
N PHE A 163 -4.70 -4.44 -3.49
CA PHE A 163 -5.96 -4.77 -4.13
C PHE A 163 -6.82 -5.67 -3.25
N LEU A 164 -8.13 -5.47 -3.33
CA LEU A 164 -9.14 -6.46 -2.95
C LEU A 164 -9.57 -7.23 -4.18
N SER A 165 -9.59 -8.55 -4.08
CA SER A 165 -10.01 -9.43 -5.19
C SER A 165 -10.79 -10.64 -4.66
N PRO A 166 -11.77 -11.14 -5.41
CA PRO A 166 -12.21 -12.53 -5.27
C PRO A 166 -11.12 -13.50 -5.75
N SER A 167 -11.27 -14.78 -5.42
CA SER A 167 -10.46 -15.85 -6.03
C SER A 167 -10.89 -16.06 -7.49
N GLY A 168 -9.96 -16.45 -8.35
CA GLY A 168 -10.25 -16.74 -9.76
C GLY A 168 -9.13 -16.31 -10.72
N LYS A 169 -9.48 -16.26 -12.00
CA LYS A 169 -8.60 -15.79 -13.08
C LYS A 169 -9.19 -14.50 -13.65
N PHE A 170 -8.41 -13.43 -13.59
CA PHE A 170 -8.82 -12.10 -14.04
C PHE A 170 -7.68 -11.46 -14.81
N GLU A 171 -8.01 -10.52 -15.70
CA GLU A 171 -7.02 -9.55 -16.15
C GLU A 171 -6.69 -8.66 -14.95
N PHE A 172 -5.45 -8.70 -14.50
CA PHE A 172 -5.03 -7.92 -13.36
C PHE A 172 -4.82 -6.45 -13.79
N PRO A 173 -5.28 -5.44 -13.02
CA PRO A 173 -5.16 -4.04 -13.39
C PRO A 173 -3.72 -3.67 -13.72
N ARG A 174 -3.47 -2.86 -14.75
CA ARG A 174 -2.10 -2.39 -15.05
C ARG A 174 -1.54 -1.54 -13.90
N PRO A 175 -0.21 -1.54 -13.67
CA PRO A 175 0.41 -0.64 -12.70
C PRO A 175 0.07 0.83 -13.00
N GLN A 176 -0.12 1.66 -11.98
CA GLN A 176 -0.34 3.09 -12.20
C GLN A 176 0.91 3.80 -12.70
N LEU A 177 2.07 3.41 -12.20
CA LEU A 177 3.33 3.95 -12.67
C LEU A 177 3.77 3.24 -13.93
N LYS A 178 4.42 3.99 -14.82
CA LYS A 178 5.15 3.37 -15.93
C LYS A 178 6.28 2.53 -15.32
N VAL A 179 6.25 1.24 -15.62
CA VAL A 179 7.31 0.29 -15.30
C VAL A 179 8.15 0.05 -16.57
N PRO A 180 9.40 -0.46 -16.49
CA PRO A 180 10.19 -0.77 -17.66
C PRO A 180 9.47 -1.81 -18.52
N ASP A 181 9.75 -1.87 -19.82
CA ASP A 181 9.11 -2.85 -20.70
C ASP A 181 9.51 -4.29 -20.34
N ASP A 182 10.67 -4.49 -19.69
CA ASP A 182 11.15 -5.76 -19.14
C ASP A 182 10.68 -6.02 -17.70
N PHE A 183 9.77 -5.19 -17.17
CA PHE A 183 9.16 -5.40 -15.87
C PHE A 183 8.33 -6.69 -15.85
N VAL A 184 8.75 -7.63 -15.02
CA VAL A 184 7.93 -8.80 -14.68
C VAL A 184 7.04 -8.42 -13.49
N ASP A 185 5.73 -8.42 -13.70
CA ASP A 185 4.75 -8.16 -12.65
C ASP A 185 4.90 -9.14 -11.48
N ARG A 186 5.49 -8.68 -10.39
CA ARG A 186 5.61 -9.45 -9.14
C ARG A 186 4.39 -9.20 -8.29
N CYS A 187 3.35 -9.98 -8.54
CA CYS A 187 2.24 -10.14 -7.61
C CYS A 187 2.61 -11.16 -6.54
N LEU A 188 2.45 -10.79 -5.26
CA LEU A 188 2.55 -11.75 -4.18
C LEU A 188 1.34 -12.66 -4.15
N GLN A 189 1.54 -13.84 -3.56
CA GLN A 189 0.44 -14.76 -3.32
C GLN A 189 -0.68 -14.04 -2.56
N PRO A 190 -1.93 -14.13 -3.05
CA PRO A 190 -3.07 -13.52 -2.38
C PRO A 190 -3.23 -14.10 -0.98
N VAL A 191 -3.55 -13.26 -0.01
CA VAL A 191 -3.85 -13.69 1.36
C VAL A 191 -5.35 -13.55 1.60
N SER A 192 -5.98 -14.64 2.04
CA SER A 192 -7.39 -14.61 2.40
C SER A 192 -7.64 -13.70 3.60
N LEU A 193 -8.54 -12.73 3.39
CA LEU A 193 -9.10 -11.81 4.39
C LEU A 193 -10.40 -12.37 4.97
N ASP A 194 -11.25 -12.93 4.11
CA ASP A 194 -12.54 -13.54 4.46
C ASP A 194 -12.79 -14.72 3.53
N GLU A 195 -12.67 -15.94 4.06
CA GLU A 195 -12.88 -17.18 3.29
C GLU A 195 -14.35 -17.41 2.93
N GLN A 196 -15.29 -16.94 3.76
CA GLN A 196 -16.73 -17.18 3.54
C GLN A 196 -17.26 -16.37 2.38
N ARG A 197 -16.72 -15.16 2.20
CA ARG A 197 -17.10 -14.26 1.11
C ARG A 197 -16.12 -14.25 -0.05
N ASP A 198 -15.10 -15.11 -0.01
CA ASP A 198 -14.03 -15.15 -1.00
C ASP A 198 -13.42 -13.77 -1.23
N ARG A 199 -12.74 -13.24 -0.21
CA ARG A 199 -12.01 -11.97 -0.30
C ARG A 199 -10.54 -12.15 0.02
N LEU A 200 -9.72 -11.69 -0.92
CA LEU A 200 -8.27 -11.77 -0.89
C LEU A 200 -7.68 -10.37 -0.86
N LEU A 201 -6.65 -10.18 -0.04
CA LEU A 201 -5.70 -9.09 -0.18
C LEU A 201 -4.62 -9.52 -1.17
N VAL A 202 -4.44 -8.74 -2.24
CA VAL A 202 -3.34 -8.93 -3.19
C VAL A 202 -2.41 -7.73 -3.09
N VAL A 203 -1.11 -7.99 -3.10
CA VAL A 203 -0.08 -6.95 -3.10
C VAL A 203 0.74 -7.10 -4.37
N ARG A 204 0.72 -6.08 -5.22
CA ARG A 204 1.74 -5.91 -6.25
C ARG A 204 2.85 -5.07 -5.66
N TRP A 205 4.09 -5.46 -5.93
CA TRP A 205 5.25 -4.74 -5.44
C TRP A 205 6.38 -4.72 -6.46
N PHE A 206 7.09 -3.60 -6.52
CA PHE A 206 8.35 -3.48 -7.24
C PHE A 206 9.25 -2.38 -6.67
N PRO A 207 10.56 -2.48 -6.87
CA PRO A 207 11.46 -1.39 -6.53
C PRO A 207 11.19 -0.17 -7.42
N ALA A 208 11.21 1.01 -6.80
CA ALA A 208 11.03 2.26 -7.50
C ALA A 208 12.12 3.23 -7.08
N ARG A 209 12.82 3.83 -8.04
CA ARG A 209 13.71 4.94 -7.77
C ARG A 209 12.93 6.23 -7.99
N ILE A 210 13.07 7.19 -7.09
CA ILE A 210 12.64 8.56 -7.38
C ILE A 210 13.80 9.22 -8.11
N PRO A 211 13.70 9.60 -9.40
CA PRO A 211 14.78 10.23 -10.13
C PRO A 211 15.17 11.56 -9.52
N GLY A 212 16.47 11.81 -9.50
CA GLY A 212 17.06 12.96 -8.80
C GLY A 212 17.17 12.77 -7.28
N TRP A 213 16.67 11.67 -6.72
CA TRP A 213 16.82 11.34 -5.31
C TRP A 213 18.18 10.70 -5.03
N ASP A 214 18.92 11.27 -4.09
CA ASP A 214 20.15 10.68 -3.55
C ASP A 214 19.79 9.61 -2.50
N GLU A 215 20.35 8.40 -2.62
CA GLU A 215 20.02 7.27 -1.75
C GLU A 215 20.38 7.53 -0.27
N ASP A 216 21.29 8.47 -0.04
CA ASP A 216 21.71 8.91 1.29
C ASP A 216 20.76 9.98 1.90
N GLU A 217 19.84 10.54 1.11
CA GLU A 217 18.87 11.53 1.59
C GLU A 217 17.61 10.87 2.20
N PRO A 218 17.03 11.44 3.28
CA PRO A 218 15.86 10.87 3.96
C PRO A 218 14.61 10.86 3.08
N ALA A 219 14.15 9.70 2.60
CA ALA A 219 12.98 9.68 1.72
C ALA A 219 11.63 9.77 2.45
N PRO A 220 10.60 10.35 1.81
CA PRO A 220 9.26 10.32 2.33
C PRO A 220 8.60 8.96 2.08
N THR A 221 7.74 8.54 3.00
CA THR A 221 6.65 7.62 2.66
C THR A 221 5.46 8.46 2.20
N VAL A 222 4.88 8.09 1.05
CA VAL A 222 3.71 8.76 0.49
C VAL A 222 2.62 7.75 0.18
N SER A 223 1.38 8.08 0.53
CA SER A 223 0.21 7.24 0.25
C SER A 223 -0.74 7.94 -0.70
N ILE A 224 -1.27 7.18 -1.66
CA ILE A 224 -2.33 7.61 -2.55
C ILE A 224 -3.57 6.74 -2.30
N ALA A 225 -4.70 7.40 -2.08
CA ALA A 225 -6.01 6.76 -2.00
C ALA A 225 -6.54 6.43 -3.42
N PRO A 226 -7.28 5.32 -3.60
CA PRO A 226 -7.97 5.04 -4.85
C PRO A 226 -9.03 6.12 -5.06
N GLY A 227 -9.09 6.75 -6.23
CA GLY A 227 -10.08 7.80 -6.47
C GLY A 227 -9.73 8.64 -7.69
N PRO A 228 -10.60 9.58 -8.07
CA PRO A 228 -10.42 10.43 -9.23
C PRO A 228 -9.41 11.54 -8.93
N THR A 229 -8.21 11.27 -8.43
CA THR A 229 -7.15 12.30 -8.27
C THR A 229 -6.62 12.84 -9.61
N PHE A 230 -7.42 12.67 -10.67
CA PHE A 230 -7.44 13.49 -11.87
C PHE A 230 -8.36 14.69 -11.63
N LEU A 231 -7.89 15.90 -11.94
CA LEU A 231 -8.64 17.17 -11.89
C LEU A 231 -8.46 17.99 -10.60
N GLN A 232 -7.21 18.27 -10.23
CA GLN A 232 -6.89 19.66 -9.90
C GLN A 232 -5.73 20.10 -10.78
N SER A 233 -5.95 21.14 -11.58
CA SER A 233 -4.89 21.85 -12.30
C SER A 233 -3.85 22.31 -11.29
N PRO A 234 -2.54 22.21 -11.61
CA PRO A 234 -1.50 22.60 -10.68
C PRO A 234 -1.53 24.12 -10.47
N GLY A 235 -1.67 24.56 -9.22
CA GLY A 235 -0.70 25.53 -8.74
C GLY A 235 0.67 24.86 -8.86
N SER A 236 1.66 25.54 -9.44
CA SER A 236 2.96 25.00 -9.88
C SER A 236 3.43 23.75 -9.11
N VAL A 237 3.19 22.57 -9.69
CA VAL A 237 3.77 21.29 -9.25
C VAL A 237 4.77 20.88 -10.32
N THR A 238 6.06 20.93 -10.01
CA THR A 238 7.08 20.26 -10.82
C THR A 238 7.05 18.77 -10.45
N GLY A 239 6.43 17.96 -11.30
CA GLY A 239 6.43 16.50 -11.12
C GLY A 239 7.81 15.93 -11.42
N ALA A 240 8.44 15.27 -10.44
CA ALA A 240 9.58 14.39 -10.69
C ALA A 240 9.06 13.08 -11.28
N ALA A 241 9.34 12.79 -12.56
CA ALA A 241 9.00 11.53 -13.20
C ALA A 241 9.62 10.39 -12.39
N ILE A 242 8.83 9.49 -11.77
CA ILE A 242 9.39 8.30 -11.10
C ILE A 242 9.77 7.29 -12.18
N GLU A 243 11.06 7.04 -12.34
CA GLU A 243 11.57 6.00 -13.22
C GLU A 243 11.85 4.73 -12.39
N PRO A 244 11.33 3.59 -12.81
CA PRO A 244 11.70 2.31 -12.24
C PRO A 244 13.21 2.06 -12.30
N SER A 245 13.79 1.54 -11.23
CA SER A 245 15.21 1.14 -11.19
C SER A 245 15.44 -0.16 -11.98
N ALA A 246 16.43 -0.15 -12.87
CA ALA A 246 16.93 -1.32 -13.57
C ALA A 246 17.59 -2.34 -12.61
#